data_AF-A0A7W1C4S0-F1
#
_entry.id   AF-A0A7W1C4S0-F1
#
_cell.length_a   1.000
_cell.length_b   1.000
_cell.length_c   1.000
_cell.angle_alpha   90.00
_cell.angle_beta   90.00
_cell.angle_gamma   90.00
#
_symmetry.space_group_name_H-M   'P 1'
#
loop_
_entity.id
_entity.type
_entity.pdbx_description
1 polymer ?
#
loop_
_entity_poly.entity_id
_entity_poly.type
_entity_poly.pdbx_seq_one_letter_code
_entity_poly.pdbx_strand_id
1 'polypeptide(L)'
;STNGKWNGAARFERALSGGRNVYALVEYSHTRDYDDEHPGLPSSSLLAEGSFDFPRAMTVALRIERTDRLEEERLADPFRSPRPHYDAHQLGATRFVSAAVNVASVKHALVRPFIEVSRLHASPRPGPSFFEPAEFYGSRGAWSFSAGARVGFGHMRQMGRYGPAARSTTPGQHMTGHEHE
;
A
#
# COMPACT_ATOMS: atom_id res chain seq x y z
N SER A 1 -29.75 -3.87 -11.62
CA SER A 1 -28.43 -3.83 -10.94
C SER A 1 -27.30 -4.31 -11.85
N THR A 2 -26.39 -3.40 -12.22
CA THR A 2 -25.20 -3.68 -13.03
C THR A 2 -23.96 -3.34 -12.20
N ASN A 3 -23.40 -4.31 -11.49
CA ASN A 3 -22.20 -4.10 -10.68
C ASN A 3 -20.96 -4.08 -11.58
N GLY A 4 -20.17 -3.00 -11.45
CA GLY A 4 -18.97 -2.78 -12.25
C GLY A 4 -17.73 -2.75 -11.37
N LYS A 5 -16.91 -3.79 -11.43
CA LYS A 5 -15.60 -3.84 -10.77
C LYS A 5 -14.51 -4.02 -11.82
N TRP A 6 -13.49 -3.17 -11.78
CA TRP A 6 -12.30 -3.34 -12.58
C TRP A 6 -11.06 -3.08 -11.74
N ASN A 7 -9.98 -3.79 -12.08
CA ASN A 7 -8.69 -3.67 -11.43
C ASN A 7 -7.59 -3.82 -12.48
N GLY A 8 -6.44 -3.25 -12.19
CA GLY A 8 -5.25 -3.34 -13.04
C GLY A 8 -3.99 -3.16 -12.22
N ALA A 9 -2.93 -3.84 -12.62
CA ALA A 9 -1.63 -3.75 -12.00
C ALA A 9 -0.53 -3.72 -13.06
N ALA A 10 0.53 -2.94 -12.81
CA ALA A 10 1.72 -2.88 -13.63
C ALA A 10 2.95 -2.94 -12.74
N ARG A 11 3.90 -3.82 -13.09
CA ARG A 11 5.15 -4.01 -12.36
C ARG A 11 6.33 -3.85 -13.29
N PHE A 12 7.38 -3.19 -12.78
CA PHE A 12 8.66 -3.04 -13.44
C PHE A 12 9.79 -3.42 -12.48
N GLU A 13 10.74 -4.22 -12.96
CA GLU A 13 11.95 -4.54 -12.22
C GLU A 13 13.13 -4.60 -13.19
N ARG A 14 14.24 -3.96 -12.82
CA ARG A 14 15.43 -3.94 -13.67
C ARG A 14 16.70 -3.91 -12.83
N ALA A 15 17.63 -4.78 -13.20
CA ALA A 15 19.03 -4.66 -12.79
C ALA A 15 19.75 -3.62 -13.66
N LEU A 16 20.51 -2.75 -13.02
CA LEU A 16 21.32 -1.72 -13.64
C LEU A 16 22.81 -2.06 -13.47
N SER A 17 23.66 -1.41 -14.26
CA SER A 17 25.11 -1.51 -14.11
C SER A 17 25.56 -1.12 -12.70
N GLY A 18 26.59 -1.81 -12.21
CA GLY A 18 27.19 -1.57 -10.89
C GLY A 18 26.38 -2.15 -9.73
N GLY A 19 25.61 -3.23 -9.95
CA GLY A 19 24.85 -3.92 -8.89
C GLY A 19 23.64 -3.14 -8.37
N ARG A 20 23.25 -2.07 -9.06
CA ARG A 20 22.06 -1.27 -8.76
C ARG A 20 20.84 -1.86 -9.42
N ASN A 21 19.69 -1.39 -8.96
CA ASN A 21 18.52 -2.23 -8.99
C ASN A 21 17.30 -1.32 -8.76
N VAL A 22 16.33 -1.41 -9.67
CA VAL A 22 15.11 -0.59 -9.66
C VAL A 22 13.90 -1.49 -9.65
N TYR A 23 12.90 -1.10 -8.87
CA TYR A 23 11.60 -1.75 -8.81
C TYR A 23 10.51 -0.69 -8.74
N ALA A 24 9.39 -0.94 -9.42
CA ALA A 24 8.17 -0.16 -9.31
C ALA A 24 6.95 -1.07 -9.49
N LEU A 25 5.86 -0.75 -8.80
CA LEU A 25 4.56 -1.39 -8.89
C LEU A 25 3.49 -0.31 -8.75
N VAL A 26 2.47 -0.39 -9.59
CA VAL A 26 1.24 0.39 -9.44
C VAL A 26 0.06 -0.57 -9.57
N GLU A 27 -0.86 -0.51 -8.63
CA GLU A 27 -2.13 -1.22 -8.63
C GLU A 27 -3.27 -0.24 -8.47
N TYR A 28 -4.35 -0.45 -9.19
CA TYR A 28 -5.56 0.35 -9.09
C TYR A 28 -6.78 -0.55 -9.11
N SER A 29 -7.76 -0.24 -8.28
CA SER A 29 -9.06 -0.88 -8.31
C SER A 29 -10.18 0.14 -8.17
N HIS A 30 -11.30 -0.15 -8.83
CA HIS A 30 -12.51 0.68 -8.75
C HIS A 30 -13.74 -0.22 -8.76
N THR A 31 -14.64 0.06 -7.83
CA THR A 31 -15.90 -0.66 -7.66
C THR A 31 -17.05 0.34 -7.69
N ARG A 32 -18.08 0.03 -8.46
CA ARG A 32 -19.38 0.71 -8.44
C ARG A 32 -20.45 -0.32 -8.10
N ASP A 33 -21.14 -0.04 -7.00
CA ASP A 33 -22.35 -0.75 -6.63
C ASP A 33 -23.53 0.10 -7.14
N TYR A 34 -24.35 -0.49 -8.01
CA TYR A 34 -25.57 0.14 -8.51
C TYR A 34 -26.77 -0.65 -8.00
N ASP A 35 -27.52 -0.07 -7.06
CA ASP A 35 -28.92 -0.41 -6.84
C ASP A 35 -29.79 0.61 -7.60
N ASP A 36 -30.87 0.14 -8.21
CA ASP A 36 -31.74 0.92 -9.09
C ASP A 36 -32.56 1.97 -8.29
N GLU A 37 -32.66 1.82 -6.96
CA GLU A 37 -33.30 2.77 -6.03
C GLU A 37 -32.30 3.66 -5.27
N HIS A 38 -31.06 3.21 -5.06
CA HIS A 38 -30.03 3.93 -4.29
C HIS A 38 -28.65 3.76 -4.93
N PRO A 39 -28.12 4.75 -5.67
CA PRO A 39 -26.77 4.63 -6.23
C PRO A 39 -25.74 4.64 -5.09
N GLY A 40 -25.12 3.50 -4.80
CA GLY A 40 -24.06 3.38 -3.80
C GLY A 40 -22.84 4.23 -4.15
N LEU A 41 -22.11 4.73 -3.15
CA LEU A 41 -20.91 5.53 -3.39
C LEU A 41 -19.80 4.65 -4.00
N PRO A 42 -19.21 5.02 -5.16
CA PRO A 42 -18.14 4.24 -5.77
C PRO A 42 -16.92 4.14 -4.83
N SER A 43 -16.22 3.02 -4.77
CA SER A 43 -14.96 2.92 -4.03
C SER A 43 -13.78 2.78 -4.98
N SER A 44 -12.65 3.43 -4.66
CA SER A 44 -11.40 3.25 -5.41
C SER A 44 -10.23 3.03 -4.48
N SER A 45 -9.29 2.18 -4.92
CA SER A 45 -7.98 2.06 -4.29
C SER A 45 -6.87 2.25 -5.33
N LEU A 46 -5.76 2.83 -4.88
CA LEU A 46 -4.53 2.99 -5.63
C LEU A 46 -3.37 2.63 -4.70
N LEU A 47 -2.50 1.74 -5.15
CA LEU A 47 -1.22 1.47 -4.53
C LEU A 47 -0.13 1.80 -5.54
N ALA A 48 0.85 2.60 -5.16
CA ALA A 48 2.07 2.81 -5.92
C ALA A 48 3.26 2.57 -5.00
N GLU A 49 4.15 1.67 -5.34
CA GLU A 49 5.38 1.45 -4.60
C GLU A 49 6.58 1.32 -5.54
N GLY A 50 7.75 1.65 -5.03
CA GLY A 50 8.98 1.54 -5.78
C GLY A 50 10.20 1.60 -4.89
N SER A 51 11.33 1.13 -5.44
CA SER A 51 12.59 1.14 -4.73
C SER A 51 13.77 1.31 -5.68
N PHE A 52 14.81 1.96 -5.19
CA PHE A 52 16.04 2.18 -5.91
C PHE A 52 17.25 1.89 -5.02
N ASP A 53 18.18 1.09 -5.53
CA ASP A 53 19.46 0.82 -4.89
C ASP A 53 20.48 1.90 -5.28
N PHE A 54 20.90 2.67 -4.28
CA PHE A 54 21.92 3.71 -4.39
C PHE A 54 23.34 3.14 -4.20
N PRO A 55 24.37 3.82 -4.74
CA PRO A 55 25.76 3.54 -4.40
C PRO A 55 25.98 3.57 -2.87
N ARG A 56 26.97 2.80 -2.39
CA ARG A 56 27.28 2.59 -0.94
C ARG A 56 26.31 1.67 -0.19
N ALA A 57 25.63 0.78 -0.91
CA ALA A 57 24.79 -0.26 -0.34
C ALA A 57 23.66 0.32 0.53
N MET A 58 22.84 1.17 -0.10
CA MET A 58 21.61 1.73 0.46
C MET A 58 20.46 1.51 -0.51
N THR A 59 19.30 1.11 0.00
CA THR A 59 18.04 1.04 -0.75
C THR A 59 17.12 2.12 -0.21
N VAL A 60 16.51 2.91 -1.10
CA VAL A 60 15.40 3.79 -0.74
C VAL A 60 14.15 3.24 -1.38
N ALA A 61 13.07 3.17 -0.62
CA ALA A 61 11.76 2.73 -1.08
C ALA A 61 10.71 3.77 -0.72
N LEU A 62 9.71 3.89 -1.60
CA LEU A 62 8.55 4.75 -1.43
C LEU A 62 7.30 3.89 -1.65
N ARG A 63 6.29 4.08 -0.81
CA ARG A 63 4.94 3.54 -1.00
C ARG A 63 3.94 4.65 -0.80
N ILE A 64 2.98 4.76 -1.71
CA ILE A 64 1.84 5.66 -1.63
C ILE A 64 0.59 4.81 -1.82
N GLU A 65 -0.36 4.94 -0.90
CA GLU A 65 -1.62 4.22 -0.94
C GLU A 65 -2.76 5.22 -0.79
N ARG A 66 -3.77 5.13 -1.66
CA ARG A 66 -5.03 5.85 -1.54
C ARG A 66 -6.16 4.85 -1.52
N THR A 67 -7.02 4.91 -0.50
CA THR A 67 -8.18 4.04 -0.39
C THR A 67 -9.38 4.85 0.04
N ASP A 68 -10.50 4.68 -0.66
CA ASP A 68 -11.79 5.22 -0.23
C ASP A 68 -12.46 4.18 0.71
N ARG A 69 -12.81 4.58 1.93
CA ARG A 69 -13.54 3.77 2.92
C ARG A 69 -14.93 4.35 3.11
N LEU A 70 -15.95 3.52 2.95
CA LEU A 70 -17.34 3.90 3.20
C LEU A 70 -17.56 3.95 4.71
N GLU A 71 -18.22 5.00 5.18
CA GLU A 71 -18.53 5.21 6.59
C GLU A 71 -20.03 4.96 6.81
N GLU A 72 -20.33 4.00 7.67
CA GLU A 72 -21.69 3.61 8.05
C GLU A 72 -22.10 4.32 9.36
N GLU A 73 -23.39 4.54 9.54
CA GLU A 73 -23.97 4.94 10.82
C GLU A 73 -23.62 3.89 11.88
N ARG A 74 -22.88 4.33 12.90
CA ARG A 74 -22.53 3.48 14.04
C ARG A 74 -23.63 3.60 15.09
N LEU A 75 -23.99 2.47 15.69
CA LEU A 75 -24.85 2.44 16.87
C LEU A 75 -24.14 3.13 18.05
N ALA A 76 -24.81 3.24 19.20
CA ALA A 76 -24.21 3.80 20.43
C ALA A 76 -22.86 3.14 20.83
N ASP A 77 -22.60 1.92 20.35
CA ASP A 77 -21.27 1.30 20.34
C ASP A 77 -20.56 1.59 19.00
N PRO A 78 -19.44 2.35 19.01
CA PRO A 78 -18.73 2.74 17.80
C PRO A 78 -18.10 1.55 17.06
N PHE A 79 -18.07 0.35 17.62
CA PHE A 79 -17.57 -0.85 16.94
C PHE A 79 -18.69 -1.73 16.38
N ARG A 80 -19.96 -1.29 16.45
CA ARG A 80 -21.12 -2.02 15.93
C ARG A 80 -21.83 -1.22 14.84
N SER A 81 -22.14 -1.91 13.74
CA SER A 81 -23.07 -1.41 12.73
C SER A 81 -24.43 -2.12 12.83
N PRO A 82 -25.53 -1.43 12.51
CA PRO A 82 -26.85 -2.04 12.44
C PRO A 82 -26.89 -3.08 11.31
N ARG A 83 -27.59 -4.19 11.55
CA ARG A 83 -27.88 -5.23 10.55
C ARG A 83 -29.40 -5.27 10.35
N PRO A 84 -29.91 -5.35 9.10
CA PRO A 84 -29.18 -5.52 7.83
C PRO A 84 -28.45 -4.26 7.38
N HIS A 85 -27.38 -4.44 6.60
CA HIS A 85 -26.63 -3.36 5.95
C HIS A 85 -27.51 -2.76 4.84
N TYR A 86 -28.43 -1.87 5.18
CA TYR A 86 -29.17 -1.10 4.19
C TYR A 86 -28.35 0.14 3.78
N ASP A 87 -28.32 0.43 2.48
CA ASP A 87 -27.58 1.57 1.89
C ASP A 87 -27.98 2.94 2.48
N ALA A 88 -29.15 3.03 3.12
CA ALA A 88 -29.64 4.23 3.80
C ALA A 88 -28.80 4.68 5.02
N HIS A 89 -27.89 3.82 5.53
CA HIS A 89 -27.01 4.15 6.66
C HIS A 89 -25.61 4.63 6.25
N GLN A 90 -25.36 4.85 4.96
CA GLN A 90 -24.07 5.39 4.49
C GLN A 90 -24.01 6.91 4.72
N LEU A 91 -23.27 7.33 5.75
CA LEU A 91 -23.13 8.74 6.15
C LEU A 91 -22.18 9.53 5.25
N GLY A 92 -21.30 8.82 4.54
CA GLY A 92 -20.33 9.39 3.62
C GLY A 92 -19.20 8.42 3.29
N ALA A 93 -18.10 8.96 2.77
CA ALA A 93 -16.89 8.20 2.52
C ALA A 93 -15.66 9.00 2.94
N THR A 94 -14.73 8.33 3.62
CA THR A 94 -13.42 8.87 3.95
C THR A 94 -12.41 8.45 2.90
N ARG A 95 -11.66 9.41 2.36
CA ARG A 95 -10.46 9.13 1.58
C ARG A 95 -9.25 9.11 2.49
N PHE A 96 -8.61 7.95 2.56
CA PHE A 96 -7.31 7.80 3.19
C PHE A 96 -6.22 7.88 2.14
N VAL A 97 -5.20 8.68 2.41
CA VAL A 97 -3.94 8.70 1.67
C VAL A 97 -2.82 8.43 2.66
N SER A 98 -2.01 7.41 2.41
CA SER A 98 -0.77 7.19 3.15
C SER A 98 0.43 7.26 2.22
N ALA A 99 1.53 7.82 2.71
CA ALA A 99 2.82 7.80 2.04
C ALA A 99 3.89 7.37 3.03
N ALA A 100 4.74 6.43 2.65
CA ALA A 100 5.83 5.91 3.48
C ALA A 100 7.14 5.89 2.69
N VAL A 101 8.20 6.44 3.29
CA VAL A 101 9.56 6.37 2.77
C VAL A 101 10.38 5.49 3.71
N ASN A 102 11.05 4.49 3.14
CA ASN A 102 11.92 3.58 3.86
C ASN A 102 13.34 3.67 3.31
N VAL A 103 14.32 3.80 4.19
CA VAL A 103 15.74 3.76 3.84
C VAL A 103 16.37 2.59 4.57
N ALA A 104 17.01 1.68 3.84
CA ALA A 104 17.64 0.51 4.40
C ALA A 104 19.09 0.38 3.93
N SER A 105 19.98 -0.09 4.81
CA SER A 105 21.32 -0.50 4.39
C SER A 105 21.31 -1.92 3.84
N VAL A 106 22.07 -2.15 2.76
CA VAL A 106 22.32 -3.49 2.19
C VAL A 106 23.77 -3.96 2.39
N LYS A 107 24.55 -3.26 3.23
CA LYS A 107 25.96 -3.62 3.52
C LYS A 107 26.09 -4.97 4.24
N HIS A 108 25.11 -5.30 5.07
CA HIS A 108 25.11 -6.53 5.85
C HIS A 108 23.98 -7.42 5.35
N ALA A 109 24.33 -8.42 4.53
CA ALA A 109 23.35 -9.34 3.92
C ALA A 109 22.49 -10.06 4.98
N LEU A 110 23.06 -10.29 6.17
CA LEU A 110 22.37 -10.92 7.30
C LEU A 110 21.46 -9.96 8.07
N VAL A 111 21.87 -8.71 8.29
CA VAL A 111 21.14 -7.75 9.14
C VAL A 111 20.99 -6.43 8.38
N ARG A 112 19.77 -6.07 8.02
CA ARG A 112 19.49 -4.87 7.20
C ARG A 112 18.76 -3.85 8.06
N PRO A 113 19.47 -2.90 8.70
CA PRO A 113 18.83 -1.82 9.42
C PRO A 113 18.02 -0.95 8.46
N PHE A 114 16.90 -0.44 8.93
CA PHE A 114 16.04 0.47 8.21
C PHE A 114 15.47 1.56 9.11
N ILE A 115 15.13 2.67 8.49
CA ILE A 115 14.31 3.73 9.05
C ILE A 115 13.14 3.94 8.11
N GLU A 116 11.95 4.16 8.66
CA GLU A 116 10.75 4.47 7.90
C GLU A 116 10.01 5.66 8.51
N VAL A 117 9.60 6.57 7.64
CA VAL A 117 8.74 7.70 7.98
C VAL A 117 7.49 7.59 7.12
N SER A 118 6.33 7.71 7.74
CA SER A 118 5.06 7.72 7.02
C SER A 118 4.11 8.81 7.49
N ARG A 119 3.28 9.26 6.56
CA ARG A 119 2.22 10.23 6.77
C ARG A 119 0.91 9.61 6.32
N LEU A 120 -0.07 9.59 7.23
CA LEU A 120 -1.46 9.28 6.92
C LEU A 120 -2.24 10.59 6.86
N HIS A 121 -3.14 10.70 5.88
CA HIS A 121 -4.10 11.78 5.76
C HIS A 121 -5.49 11.21 5.53
N ALA A 122 -6.48 11.72 6.26
CA ALA A 122 -7.89 11.41 6.13
C ALA A 122 -8.63 12.67 5.72
N SER A 123 -9.38 12.61 4.63
CA SER A 123 -10.19 13.71 4.13
C SER A 123 -11.59 13.21 3.75
N PRO A 124 -12.64 14.04 3.87
CA PRO A 124 -13.93 13.71 3.28
C PRO A 124 -13.75 13.48 1.77
N ARG A 125 -14.52 12.55 1.22
CA ARG A 125 -14.62 12.41 -0.23
C ARG A 125 -15.54 13.52 -0.79
N PRO A 126 -15.20 14.15 -1.92
CA PRO A 126 -16.12 15.08 -2.59
C PRO A 126 -17.45 14.41 -2.95
N GLY A 127 -18.56 15.00 -2.48
CA GLY A 127 -19.93 14.49 -2.63
C GLY A 127 -20.80 14.91 -1.43
N PRO A 128 -22.12 14.64 -1.45
CA PRO A 128 -22.95 14.81 -0.25
C PRO A 128 -22.42 13.87 0.84
N SER A 129 -21.80 14.44 1.87
CA SER A 129 -21.24 13.73 3.01
C SER A 129 -21.62 14.50 4.27
N PHE A 130 -22.28 13.82 5.21
CA PHE A 130 -22.53 14.35 6.54
C PHE A 130 -21.41 13.96 7.52
N PHE A 131 -20.37 13.29 7.01
CA PHE A 131 -19.23 12.79 7.78
C PHE A 131 -17.98 13.66 7.59
N GLU A 132 -17.45 14.20 8.69
CA GLU A 132 -16.16 14.90 8.75
C GLU A 132 -15.09 14.03 9.47
N PRO A 133 -14.11 13.47 8.75
CA PRO A 133 -13.09 12.59 9.32
C PRO A 133 -12.26 13.24 10.42
N ALA A 134 -12.05 14.57 10.36
CA ALA A 134 -11.28 15.28 11.38
C ALA A 134 -11.95 15.24 12.76
N GLU A 135 -13.27 15.39 12.78
CA GLU A 135 -14.09 15.37 14.00
C GLU A 135 -14.21 13.94 14.52
N PHE A 136 -14.34 12.97 13.61
CA PHE A 136 -14.46 11.57 13.97
C PHE A 136 -13.15 10.93 14.47
N TYR A 137 -12.05 11.11 13.75
CA TYR A 137 -10.74 10.51 14.08
C TYR A 137 -9.89 11.39 15.00
N GLY A 138 -10.37 12.58 15.38
CA GLY A 138 -9.65 13.56 16.17
C GLY A 138 -8.48 14.26 15.45
N SER A 139 -8.14 13.84 14.21
CA SER A 139 -7.20 14.53 13.35
C SER A 139 -7.42 14.16 11.88
N ARG A 140 -7.01 15.06 10.97
CA ARG A 140 -6.93 14.76 9.53
C ARG A 140 -5.67 14.00 9.16
N GLY A 141 -4.81 13.64 10.10
CA GLY A 141 -3.65 12.84 9.75
C GLY A 141 -2.63 12.66 10.86
N ALA A 142 -1.92 11.54 10.79
CA ALA A 142 -0.89 11.14 11.73
C ALA A 142 0.47 11.00 11.02
N TRP A 143 1.55 11.32 11.74
CA TRP A 143 2.90 10.94 11.34
C TRP A 143 3.31 9.70 12.12
N SER A 144 4.07 8.81 11.47
CA SER A 144 4.69 7.66 12.12
C SER A 144 6.17 7.63 11.76
N PHE A 145 6.98 7.31 12.75
CA PHE A 145 8.41 7.16 12.64
C PHE A 145 8.78 5.80 13.22
N SER A 146 9.54 5.01 12.47
CA SER A 146 10.01 3.71 12.95
C SER A 146 11.45 3.47 12.51
N ALA A 147 12.17 2.72 13.32
CA ALA A 147 13.50 2.24 13.01
C ALA A 147 13.61 0.79 13.47
N GLY A 148 14.33 -0.03 12.72
CA GLY A 148 14.47 -1.45 13.05
C GLY A 148 15.54 -2.11 12.20
N ALA A 149 15.63 -3.44 12.29
CA ALA A 149 16.51 -4.22 11.44
C ALA A 149 15.81 -5.48 10.96
N ARG A 150 16.05 -5.86 9.70
CA ARG A 150 15.58 -7.11 9.13
C ARG A 150 16.71 -8.12 9.19
N VAL A 151 16.50 -9.26 9.84
CA VAL A 151 17.50 -10.33 9.90
C VAL A 151 17.09 -11.46 8.95
N GLY A 152 17.97 -11.82 8.02
CA GLY A 152 17.74 -12.90 7.07
C GLY A 152 18.32 -14.21 7.59
N PHE A 153 17.48 -15.22 7.83
CA PHE A 153 17.90 -16.59 8.10
C PHE A 153 17.20 -17.54 7.10
N GLY A 154 17.98 -18.30 6.32
CA GLY A 154 17.45 -19.31 5.38
C GLY A 154 16.90 -18.78 4.05
N HIS A 155 16.38 -19.70 3.22
CA HIS A 155 15.70 -19.40 1.95
C HIS A 155 14.22 -19.13 2.20
N MET A 156 13.81 -17.86 2.27
CA MET A 156 12.40 -17.49 2.35
C MET A 156 11.80 -17.29 0.95
N ARG A 157 10.76 -18.05 0.62
CA ARG A 157 9.80 -17.65 -0.42
C ARG A 157 8.84 -16.64 0.21
N GLN A 158 8.76 -15.43 -0.34
CA GLN A 158 7.88 -14.39 0.19
C GLN A 158 6.42 -14.65 -0.19
N MET A 159 5.56 -14.81 0.82
CA MET A 159 4.14 -14.47 0.73
C MET A 159 3.96 -12.97 1.07
N GLY A 160 2.89 -12.35 0.55
CA GLY A 160 2.63 -10.90 0.49
C GLY A 160 3.11 -10.05 1.67
N ARG A 161 3.59 -8.85 1.36
CA ARG A 161 4.38 -8.00 2.25
C ARG A 161 3.59 -6.76 2.71
N TYR A 162 3.60 -6.48 4.01
CA TYR A 162 3.15 -5.21 4.57
C TYR A 162 4.37 -4.29 4.75
N GLY A 163 4.47 -3.26 3.90
CA GLY A 163 5.52 -2.23 3.95
C GLY A 163 6.22 -1.97 2.60
N PRO A 164 6.83 -0.78 2.39
CA PRO A 164 7.47 -0.40 1.14
C PRO A 164 8.61 -1.36 0.74
N ALA A 165 8.73 -1.60 -0.57
CA ALA A 165 9.61 -2.62 -1.15
C ALA A 165 11.10 -2.39 -0.84
N ALA A 166 11.69 -3.15 0.09
CA ALA A 166 13.15 -3.28 0.19
C ALA A 166 13.59 -4.63 -0.38
N ARG A 167 14.35 -4.60 -1.49
CA ARG A 167 14.69 -5.76 -2.34
C ARG A 167 15.17 -6.99 -1.57
N SER A 168 14.76 -8.18 -2.00
CA SER A 168 15.30 -9.50 -1.66
C SER A 168 16.65 -9.74 -2.35
N THR A 169 17.64 -10.25 -1.61
CA THR A 169 18.91 -10.71 -2.18
C THR A 169 18.70 -12.12 -2.73
N THR A 170 18.46 -12.26 -4.03
CA THR A 170 18.57 -13.57 -4.71
C THR A 170 20.06 -13.86 -4.93
N PRO A 171 20.65 -14.94 -4.40
CA PRO A 171 21.99 -15.36 -4.78
C PRO A 171 21.97 -15.75 -6.27
N GLY A 172 22.89 -15.18 -7.05
CA GLY A 172 23.00 -15.45 -8.48
C GLY A 172 23.26 -16.93 -8.75
N GLN A 173 22.46 -17.51 -9.65
CA GLN A 173 22.88 -18.71 -10.36
C GLN A 173 23.76 -18.30 -11.54
N HIS A 174 25.05 -18.50 -11.35
CA HIS A 174 26.05 -18.61 -12.40
C HIS A 174 25.75 -19.88 -13.21
N MET A 175 25.16 -19.74 -14.41
CA MET A 175 25.20 -20.81 -15.40
C MET A 175 26.48 -20.66 -16.22
N THR A 176 27.54 -21.33 -15.78
CA THR A 176 28.58 -21.84 -16.67
C THR A 176 28.00 -23.03 -17.42
N GLY A 177 27.56 -22.80 -18.65
CA GLY A 177 27.36 -23.85 -19.65
C GLY A 177 28.54 -23.81 -20.61
N HIS A 178 29.53 -24.66 -20.36
CA HIS A 178 30.56 -25.00 -21.33
C HIS A 178 29.89 -25.64 -22.55
N GLU A 179 30.20 -25.12 -23.74
CA GLU A 179 30.15 -25.88 -24.99
C GLU A 179 31.15 -27.04 -24.89
N HIS A 180 30.77 -28.23 -25.39
CA HIS A 180 31.62 -29.10 -26.22
C HIS A 180 30.79 -30.34 -26.66
N GLU A 181 30.73 -30.48 -27.99
CA GLU A 181 30.39 -31.66 -28.84
C GLU A 181 28.98 -32.26 -28.81
#